data_AF-A0A543CCI6-F1
#
_entry.id   AF-A0A543CCI6-F1
#
_cell.length_a   1.000
_cell.length_b   1.000
_cell.length_c   1.000
_cell.angle_alpha   90.00
_cell.angle_beta   90.00
_cell.angle_gamma   90.00
#
_symmetry.space_group_name_H-M   'P 1'
#
loop_
_entity.id
_entity.type
_entity.pdbx_description
1 polymer ?
#
loop_
_entity_poly.entity_id
_entity_poly.type
_entity_poly.pdbx_seq_one_letter_code
_entity_poly.pdbx_strand_id
1 'polypeptide(L)' 'MSETLTLQAVVDGEFRTELLADPAAFGLSVSDLPAPVEQPDQEALGFWTEGVAAMEIYACQTSCSWGPITAVCDGTTK' A
#
# COMPACT_ATOMS: atom_id res chain seq x y z
N MET A 1 -0.61 14.74 -18.35
CA MET A 1 -0.02 13.39 -18.56
C MET A 1 1.44 13.36 -18.11
N SER A 2 2.29 14.30 -18.53
CA SER A 2 3.71 14.36 -18.13
C SER A 2 3.92 14.36 -16.61
N GLU A 3 3.20 15.22 -15.86
CA GLU A 3 3.34 15.32 -14.39
C GLU A 3 3.02 14.01 -13.65
N THR A 4 1.97 13.31 -14.05
CA THR A 4 1.58 12.04 -13.42
C THR A 4 2.66 10.98 -13.59
N LEU A 5 3.28 10.92 -14.78
CA LEU A 5 4.39 10.01 -15.06
C LEU A 5 5.66 10.40 -14.29
N THR A 6 5.91 11.71 -14.12
CA THR A 6 7.06 12.18 -13.33
C THR A 6 6.88 11.83 -11.85
N LEU A 7 5.67 12.02 -11.31
CA LEU A 7 5.33 11.63 -9.94
C LEU A 7 5.44 10.12 -9.72
N GLN A 8 4.97 9.32 -10.68
CA GLN A 8 5.08 7.87 -10.59
C GLN A 8 6.54 7.41 -10.58
N ALA A 9 7.40 7.99 -11.42
CA ALA A 9 8.84 7.69 -11.44
C ALA A 9 9.60 8.14 -10.19
N VAL A 10 8.96 8.87 -9.29
CA VAL A 10 9.52 9.25 -7.98
C VAL A 10 9.18 8.23 -6.90
N VAL A 11 7.99 7.65 -6.92
CA VAL A 11 7.50 6.73 -5.88
C VAL A 11 7.67 5.25 -6.23
N ASP A 12 7.67 4.94 -7.52
CA ASP A 12 7.75 3.58 -8.06
C ASP A 12 9.13 3.35 -8.67
N GLY A 13 9.97 2.58 -7.96
CA GLY A 13 11.32 2.26 -8.38
C GLY A 13 11.38 1.34 -9.60
N GLU A 14 10.40 0.46 -9.77
CA GLU A 14 10.32 -0.44 -10.94
C GLU A 14 9.97 0.37 -12.18
N PHE A 15 8.94 1.22 -12.07
CA PHE A 15 8.56 2.13 -13.15
C PHE A 15 9.68 3.11 -13.50
N ARG A 16 10.40 3.65 -12.51
CA ARG A 16 11.57 4.50 -12.76
C ARG A 16 12.65 3.77 -13.53
N THR A 17 12.91 2.51 -13.21
CA THR A 17 13.91 1.68 -13.89
C THR A 17 13.54 1.49 -15.36
N GLU A 18 12.29 1.16 -15.64
CA GLU A 18 11.78 0.99 -17.01
C GLU A 18 11.81 2.31 -17.80
N LEU A 19 11.41 3.41 -17.17
CA LEU A 19 11.43 4.73 -17.78
C LEU A 19 12.85 5.20 -18.11
N LEU A 20 13.82 4.89 -17.24
CA LEU A 20 15.24 5.19 -17.52
C LEU A 20 15.81 4.33 -18.64
N ALA A 21 15.29 3.13 -18.85
CA ALA A 21 15.70 2.23 -19.92
C ALA A 21 15.21 2.68 -21.30
N ASP A 22 13.97 3.19 -21.40
CA ASP A 22 13.44 3.78 -22.64
C ASP A 22 12.57 5.03 -22.40
N PRO A 23 13.18 6.20 -22.20
CA PRO A 23 12.46 7.45 -21.94
C PRO A 23 11.57 7.91 -23.11
N ALA A 24 11.95 7.52 -24.34
CA ALA A 24 11.27 7.93 -25.57
C ALA A 24 9.91 7.24 -25.69
N ALA A 25 9.77 5.99 -25.24
CA ALA A 25 8.49 5.29 -25.16
C ALA A 25 7.46 6.01 -24.28
N PHE A 26 7.92 6.77 -23.28
CA PHE A 26 7.07 7.53 -22.36
C PHE A 26 6.95 9.01 -22.74
N GLY A 27 7.63 9.46 -23.80
CA GLY A 27 7.61 10.87 -24.25
C GLY A 27 8.23 11.84 -23.24
N LEU A 28 9.21 11.38 -22.46
CA LEU A 28 9.84 12.16 -21.38
C LEU A 28 11.34 12.34 -21.61
N SER A 29 11.89 13.45 -21.11
CA SER A 29 13.33 13.65 -20.98
C SER A 29 13.79 13.26 -19.57
N VAL A 30 14.85 12.46 -19.50
CA VAL A 30 15.44 11.98 -18.23
C VAL A 30 16.06 13.13 -17.42
N SER A 31 16.48 14.20 -18.09
CA SER A 31 17.13 15.35 -17.46
C SER A 31 16.26 16.07 -16.43
N ASP A 32 14.94 15.89 -16.50
CA ASP A 32 13.98 16.61 -15.68
C ASP A 32 13.32 15.71 -14.61
N LEU A 33 13.78 14.46 -14.45
CA LEU A 33 13.24 13.55 -13.44
C LEU A 33 13.71 13.96 -12.04
N PRO A 34 12.78 14.22 -11.10
CA PRO A 34 13.12 14.41 -9.70
C PRO A 34 13.81 13.16 -9.14
N ALA A 35 14.53 13.34 -8.03
CA ALA A 35 15.11 12.24 -7.29
C ALA A 35 14.01 11.27 -6.82
N PRO A 36 14.28 9.95 -6.82
CA PRO A 36 13.35 8.99 -6.24
C PRO A 36 13.18 9.24 -4.74
N VAL A 37 11.99 8.96 -4.23
CA VAL A 37 11.72 8.90 -2.79
C VAL A 37 12.17 7.55 -2.28
N GLU A 38 12.77 7.54 -1.09
CA GLU A 38 13.15 6.30 -0.42
C GLU A 38 11.91 5.50 -0.06
N GLN A 39 11.87 4.23 -0.49
CA GLN A 39 10.74 3.38 -0.18
C GLN A 39 10.76 2.99 1.30
N PRO A 40 9.58 2.89 1.94
CA PRO A 40 9.49 2.36 3.29
C PRO A 40 10.13 0.97 3.34
N ASP A 41 10.88 0.70 4.39
CA ASP A 41 11.44 -0.62 4.57
C ASP A 41 10.32 -1.66 4.79
N GLN A 42 10.55 -2.88 4.31
CA GLN A 42 9.57 -3.96 4.37
C GLN A 42 9.19 -4.33 5.81
N GLU A 43 10.09 -4.14 6.77
CA GLU A 43 9.83 -4.42 8.17
C GLU A 43 8.82 -3.41 8.76
N ALA A 44 8.98 -2.12 8.45
CA ALA A 44 8.01 -1.09 8.79
C ALA A 44 6.65 -1.34 8.13
N LEU A 45 6.61 -1.68 6.84
CA LEU A 45 5.36 -2.02 6.15
C LEU A 45 4.68 -3.24 6.80
N GLY A 46 5.45 -4.27 7.13
CA GLY A 46 4.97 -5.44 7.86
C GLY A 46 4.36 -5.05 9.20
N PHE A 47 5.07 -4.27 10.00
CA PHE A 47 4.59 -3.78 11.30
C PHE A 47 3.26 -3.04 11.22
N TRP A 48 3.09 -2.11 10.28
CA TRP A 48 1.84 -1.39 10.09
C TRP A 48 0.70 -2.31 9.65
N THR A 49 0.99 -3.24 8.73
CA THR A 49 0.00 -4.18 8.19
C THR A 49 -0.45 -5.18 9.26
N GLU A 50 0.48 -5.68 10.08
CA GLU A 50 0.18 -6.52 11.23
C GLU A 50 -0.67 -5.79 12.27
N GLY A 51 -0.36 -4.51 12.53
CA GLY A 51 -1.17 -3.67 13.42
C GLY A 51 -2.61 -3.51 12.94
N VAL A 52 -2.81 -3.24 11.65
CA VAL A 52 -4.15 -3.14 11.03
C VAL A 52 -4.87 -4.49 11.09
N ALA A 53 -4.20 -5.59 10.75
CA ALA A 53 -4.77 -6.93 10.84
C ALA A 53 -5.15 -7.31 12.28
N ALA A 54 -4.34 -6.93 13.27
CA ALA A 54 -4.63 -7.16 14.68
C ALA A 54 -5.85 -6.35 15.15
N MET A 55 -6.00 -5.11 14.68
CA MET A 55 -7.18 -4.28 14.96
C MET A 55 -8.46 -4.89 14.37
N GLU A 56 -8.42 -5.38 13.12
CA GLU A 56 -9.54 -6.07 12.47
C GLU A 56 -9.94 -7.36 13.22
N ILE A 57 -8.95 -8.17 13.64
CA ILE A 57 -9.20 -9.37 14.44
C ILE A 57 -9.84 -9.01 15.78
N TYR A 58 -9.35 -7.98 16.46
CA TYR A 58 -9.91 -7.51 17.73
C TYR A 58 -11.33 -6.97 17.57
N ALA A 59 -11.61 -6.18 16.53
CA ALA A 59 -12.95 -5.69 16.21
C ALA A 59 -13.93 -6.86 15.94
N CYS A 60 -13.48 -7.87 15.19
CA CYS A 60 -14.28 -9.07 14.95
C CYS A 60 -14.60 -9.83 16.26
N GLN A 61 -13.61 -10.02 17.15
CA GLN A 61 -13.84 -10.68 18.45
C GLN A 61 -14.79 -9.90 19.36
N THR A 62 -14.70 -8.57 19.36
CA THR A 62 -15.56 -7.72 20.21
C THR A 62 -17.00 -7.65 19.70
N SER A 63 -17.22 -7.82 18.39
CA SER A 63 -18.55 -8.02 17.77
C SER A 63 -19.17 -9.39 18.06
N CYS A 64 -18.45 -10.31 18.72
CA CYS A 64 -18.99 -11.63 18.97
C CYS A 64 -20.14 -11.59 20.00
N SER A 65 -21.31 -12.10 19.61
CA SER A 65 -22.40 -12.43 20.53
C SER A 65 -22.40 -13.91 20.88
N TRP A 66 -22.45 -14.19 22.18
CA TRP A 66 -22.43 -15.54 22.74
C TRP A 66 -23.84 -15.93 23.19
N GLY A 67 -24.42 -16.93 22.54
CA GLY A 67 -25.64 -17.61 22.97
C GLY A 67 -25.33 -18.90 23.74
N PRO A 68 -26.35 -19.57 24.31
CA PRO A 68 -26.15 -20.79 25.12
C PRO A 68 -25.56 -21.98 24.34
N ILE A 69 -25.64 -21.99 23.00
CA ILE A 69 -25.09 -23.04 22.12
C ILE A 69 -24.48 -22.51 20.80
N THR A 70 -24.46 -21.20 20.58
CA THR A 70 -23.99 -20.58 19.32
C THR A 70 -23.12 -19.35 19.57
N ALA A 71 -22.18 -19.09 18.67
CA ALA A 71 -21.37 -17.88 18.63
C ALA A 71 -21.50 -17.24 17.24
N VAL A 72 -21.77 -15.93 17.18
CA VAL A 72 -21.86 -15.16 15.93
C VAL A 72 -20.86 -14.02 15.99
N CYS A 73 -19.95 -13.97 15.01
CA CYS A 73 -18.90 -12.96 14.85
C CYS A 73 -18.84 -12.54 13.38
N ASP A 74 -19.67 -11.58 12.99
CA ASP A 74 -19.77 -11.10 11.60
C ASP A 74 -19.39 -9.62 11.44
N GLY A 75 -18.86 -8.99 12.49
CA GLY A 75 -18.48 -7.57 12.49
C GLY A 75 -19.66 -6.61 12.61
N THR A 76 -20.91 -7.08 12.59
CA THR A 76 -22.13 -6.25 12.72
C THR A 76 -22.99 -6.64 13.92
N THR A 77 -22.79 -7.84 14.43
CA THR A 77 -23.46 -8.33 15.63
C THR A 77 -22.78 -7.69 16.86
N LYS A 78 -23.57 -7.32 17.88
CA LYS A 78 -23.27 -6.42 19.02
C LYS A 78 -23.34 -4.92 18.75
#